data_AF-A0A1I0DTX8-F1
#
_entry.id   AF-A0A1I0DTX8-F1
#
_cell.length_a   1.000
_cell.length_b   1.000
_cell.length_c   1.000
_cell.angle_alpha   90.00
_cell.angle_beta   90.00
_cell.angle_gamma   90.00
#
_symmetry.space_group_name_H-M   'P 1'
#
loop_
_entity.id
_entity.type
_entity.pdbx_description
1 polymer ?
#
loop_
_entity_poly.entity_id
_entity_poly.type
_entity_poly.pdbx_seq_one_letter_code
_entity_poly.pdbx_strand_id
1 'polypeptide(L)'
;MAAPAAILAVKAAIAVATDKRGRTVIASVVAAVLLPFILVIVMLLSIMDGASSHNVSAVDQVFREGAISSQVPEEYRKYIVDMRTSFTSLEDLIADIDHVEDGELDTERIKSVFYAMYFGSTQPSLLAQKEFVECFVEYKEREDGDGDSYTAAIPITDLGTVYANMRQRLGLEIGADQEANAQRIYTVAVYGPAVPGGMAAGSAMGDGSYQALLTEATKYIGFPYQWGGSNPQTSFDCSGYICWIYTQSGTYQLPRTSAQGIFDQCAVIAREEAKPGDLVFFTKTYASSTPVSHVGLYVGGNQMLHCGDPIGYANIDSNYWRSHFYAFARLPAA
;
A
#
# COMPACT_ATOMS: atom_id res chain seq x y z
N MET A 1 -44.56 -45.28 4.63
CA MET A 1 -44.71 -44.96 3.20
C MET A 1 -44.15 -43.56 2.96
N ALA A 2 -42.85 -43.45 2.67
CA ALA A 2 -42.25 -42.18 2.26
C ALA A 2 -42.79 -41.83 0.86
N ALA A 3 -43.46 -40.68 0.79
CA ALA A 3 -44.50 -40.40 -0.17
C ALA A 3 -43.99 -40.23 -1.63
N PRO A 4 -44.81 -40.61 -2.64
CA PRO A 4 -44.49 -40.54 -4.09
C PRO A 4 -43.92 -39.21 -4.59
N ALA A 5 -44.18 -38.11 -3.86
CA ALA A 5 -43.67 -36.78 -4.15
C ALA A 5 -42.13 -36.69 -4.14
N ALA A 6 -41.44 -37.41 -3.25
CA ALA A 6 -39.98 -37.40 -3.19
C ALA A 6 -39.36 -38.09 -4.43
N ILE A 7 -39.97 -39.19 -4.88
CA ILE A 7 -39.54 -39.91 -6.08
C ILE A 7 -39.80 -39.07 -7.34
N LEU A 8 -40.92 -38.35 -7.39
CA LEU A 8 -41.24 -37.45 -8.50
C LEU A 8 -40.25 -36.28 -8.58
N ALA A 9 -39.92 -35.67 -7.44
CA ALA A 9 -38.95 -34.58 -7.36
C ALA A 9 -37.54 -35.02 -7.81
N VAL A 10 -37.12 -36.22 -7.41
CA VAL A 10 -35.82 -36.80 -7.84
C VAL A 10 -35.82 -37.07 -9.35
N LYS A 11 -36.90 -37.63 -9.91
CA LYS A 11 -36.99 -37.87 -11.37
C LYS A 11 -37.01 -36.57 -12.17
N ALA A 12 -37.73 -35.54 -11.68
CA ALA A 12 -37.75 -34.23 -12.31
C ALA A 12 -36.37 -33.56 -12.27
N ALA A 13 -35.67 -33.63 -11.13
CA ALA A 13 -34.31 -33.10 -10.99
C ALA A 13 -33.32 -33.79 -11.95
N ILE A 14 -33.40 -35.12 -12.10
CA ILE A 14 -32.57 -35.88 -13.05
C ILE A 14 -32.87 -35.50 -14.50
N ALA A 15 -34.15 -35.28 -14.86
CA ALA A 15 -34.54 -34.89 -16.22
C ALA A 15 -34.06 -33.48 -16.60
N VAL A 16 -34.07 -32.53 -15.65
CA VAL A 16 -33.53 -31.18 -15.88
C VAL A 16 -31.99 -31.20 -15.94
N ALA A 17 -31.34 -32.11 -15.20
CA ALA A 17 -29.89 -32.27 -15.22
C ALA A 17 -29.34 -32.95 -16.50
N THR A 18 -30.17 -33.69 -17.24
CA THR A 18 -29.77 -34.32 -18.52
C THR A 18 -30.08 -33.49 -19.76
N ASP A 19 -31.03 -32.54 -19.67
CA ASP A 19 -31.34 -31.62 -20.75
C ASP A 19 -30.34 -30.45 -20.84
N LYS A 20 -29.86 -30.13 -22.05
CA LYS A 20 -28.85 -29.08 -22.26
C LYS A 20 -29.38 -27.70 -21.88
N ARG A 21 -30.66 -27.40 -22.14
CA ARG A 21 -31.27 -26.13 -21.72
C ARG A 21 -31.53 -26.10 -20.22
N GLY A 22 -32.00 -27.20 -19.64
CA GLY A 22 -32.15 -27.38 -18.19
C GLY A 22 -30.84 -27.16 -17.42
N ARG A 23 -29.74 -27.75 -17.88
CA ARG A 23 -28.40 -27.54 -17.32
C ARG A 23 -27.93 -26.09 -17.41
N THR A 24 -28.17 -25.42 -18.54
CA THR A 24 -27.81 -24.00 -18.68
C THR A 24 -28.62 -23.13 -17.73
N VAL A 25 -29.92 -23.38 -17.58
CA VAL A 25 -30.77 -22.61 -16.64
C VAL A 25 -30.35 -22.86 -15.19
N ILE A 26 -30.10 -24.11 -14.80
CA ILE A 26 -29.59 -24.43 -13.45
C ILE A 26 -28.22 -23.79 -13.24
N ALA A 27 -27.29 -23.89 -14.20
CA ALA A 27 -25.98 -23.28 -14.10
C ALA A 27 -26.08 -21.74 -14.01
N SER A 28 -26.99 -21.11 -14.74
CA SER A 28 -27.23 -19.66 -14.67
C SER A 28 -27.83 -19.23 -13.34
N VAL A 29 -28.74 -20.02 -12.75
CA VAL A 29 -29.33 -19.73 -11.44
C VAL A 29 -28.31 -19.96 -10.32
N VAL A 30 -27.57 -21.06 -10.37
CA VAL A 30 -26.48 -21.35 -9.44
C VAL A 30 -25.39 -20.28 -9.56
N ALA A 31 -25.03 -19.86 -10.77
CA ALA A 31 -24.13 -18.74 -10.97
C ALA A 31 -24.72 -17.44 -10.43
N ALA A 32 -25.98 -17.09 -10.72
CA ALA A 32 -26.59 -15.87 -10.20
C ALA A 32 -26.68 -15.83 -8.66
N VAL A 33 -26.86 -17.00 -8.03
CA VAL A 33 -26.91 -17.13 -6.57
C VAL A 33 -25.51 -17.14 -5.96
N LEU A 34 -24.55 -17.85 -6.55
CA LEU A 34 -23.20 -18.00 -6.00
C LEU A 34 -22.25 -16.87 -6.40
N LEU A 35 -22.43 -16.23 -7.56
CA LEU A 35 -21.55 -15.16 -8.06
C LEU A 35 -21.44 -13.98 -7.08
N PRO A 36 -22.51 -13.50 -6.40
CA PRO A 36 -22.39 -12.48 -5.37
C PRO A 36 -21.50 -12.94 -4.21
N PHE A 37 -21.66 -14.19 -3.74
CA PHE A 37 -20.85 -14.74 -2.65
C PHE A 37 -19.42 -15.06 -3.10
N ILE A 38 -19.22 -15.52 -4.33
CA ILE A 38 -17.90 -15.76 -4.93
C ILE A 38 -17.20 -14.43 -5.12
N LEU A 39 -17.90 -13.36 -5.54
CA LEU A 39 -17.33 -12.02 -5.63
C LEU A 39 -16.97 -11.48 -4.26
N VAL A 40 -17.83 -11.66 -3.25
CA VAL A 40 -17.52 -11.31 -1.86
C VAL A 40 -16.34 -12.13 -1.33
N ILE A 41 -16.28 -13.43 -1.61
CA ILE A 41 -15.16 -14.31 -1.20
C ILE A 41 -13.87 -13.94 -1.93
N VAL A 42 -13.91 -13.74 -3.25
CA VAL A 42 -12.75 -13.29 -4.04
C VAL A 42 -12.31 -11.91 -3.55
N MET A 43 -13.25 -11.04 -3.19
CA MET A 43 -12.98 -9.72 -2.64
C MET A 43 -12.40 -9.79 -1.22
N LEU A 44 -12.91 -10.66 -0.35
CA LEU A 44 -12.36 -10.96 0.98
C LEU A 44 -10.97 -11.62 0.88
N LEU A 45 -10.77 -12.50 -0.09
CA LEU A 45 -9.45 -13.07 -0.41
C LEU A 45 -8.52 -12.01 -1.01
N SER A 46 -9.07 -10.99 -1.67
CA SER A 46 -8.34 -9.82 -2.15
C SER A 46 -8.04 -8.79 -1.05
N ILE A 47 -8.65 -8.89 0.14
CA ILE A 47 -8.29 -8.09 1.33
C ILE A 47 -6.90 -8.51 1.84
N MET A 48 -6.51 -9.77 1.63
CA MET A 48 -5.18 -10.27 2.00
C MET A 48 -4.09 -9.77 1.03
N ASP A 49 -4.47 -9.35 -0.18
CA ASP A 49 -3.55 -8.83 -1.18
C ASP A 49 -3.83 -7.34 -1.45
N GLY A 50 -3.10 -6.48 -0.73
CA GLY A 50 -3.13 -5.03 -0.87
C GLY A 50 -2.71 -4.50 -2.25
N ALA A 51 -2.44 -5.37 -3.21
CA ALA A 51 -2.15 -5.05 -4.62
C ALA A 51 -3.38 -5.14 -5.55
N SER A 52 -4.53 -5.64 -5.10
CA SER A 52 -5.71 -5.74 -5.96
C SER A 52 -6.38 -4.38 -6.20
N SER A 53 -6.78 -4.08 -7.43
CA SER A 53 -7.43 -2.80 -7.80
C SER A 53 -8.70 -2.51 -7.01
N HIS A 54 -9.39 -3.54 -6.54
CA HIS A 54 -10.56 -3.43 -5.67
C HIS A 54 -10.21 -3.00 -4.24
N ASN A 55 -9.10 -3.50 -3.67
CA ASN A 55 -8.63 -3.10 -2.35
C ASN A 55 -8.12 -1.65 -2.36
N VAL A 56 -7.38 -1.27 -3.41
CA VAL A 56 -6.92 0.10 -3.62
C VAL A 56 -8.09 1.09 -3.75
N SER A 57 -9.16 0.73 -4.48
CA SER A 57 -10.38 1.55 -4.58
C SER A 57 -11.12 1.69 -3.24
N ALA A 58 -11.12 0.64 -2.42
CA ALA A 58 -11.72 0.67 -1.10
C ALA A 58 -10.95 1.54 -0.11
N VAL A 59 -9.61 1.44 -0.11
CA VAL A 59 -8.74 2.33 0.66
C VAL A 59 -8.97 3.77 0.23
N ASP A 60 -8.98 4.04 -1.08
CA ASP A 60 -9.27 5.39 -1.60
C ASP A 60 -10.64 5.91 -1.11
N GLN A 61 -11.68 5.07 -1.18
CA GLN A 61 -13.01 5.42 -0.68
C GLN A 61 -13.07 5.57 0.84
N VAL A 62 -12.27 4.86 1.62
CA VAL A 62 -12.29 5.03 3.09
C VAL A 62 -11.52 6.27 3.51
N PHE A 63 -10.34 6.51 2.92
CA PHE A 63 -9.43 7.58 3.32
C PHE A 63 -9.74 8.95 2.71
N ARG A 64 -10.43 9.01 1.56
CA ARG A 64 -10.81 10.28 0.93
C ARG A 64 -12.27 10.61 1.18
N GLU A 65 -12.53 11.87 1.53
CA GLU A 65 -13.89 12.40 1.58
C GLU A 65 -14.52 12.41 0.19
N GLY A 66 -15.71 11.84 0.06
CA GLY A 66 -16.37 11.66 -1.23
C GLY A 66 -17.58 10.73 -1.17
N ALA A 67 -18.41 10.80 -2.20
CA ALA A 67 -19.59 9.95 -2.35
C ALA A 67 -19.17 8.50 -2.65
N ILE A 68 -19.71 7.54 -1.91
CA ILE A 68 -19.49 6.11 -2.18
C ILE A 68 -20.29 5.75 -3.45
N SER A 69 -19.63 5.13 -4.43
CA SER A 69 -20.28 4.75 -5.69
C SER A 69 -21.51 3.87 -5.46
N SER A 70 -22.59 4.13 -6.19
CA SER A 70 -23.81 3.32 -6.16
C SER A 70 -23.60 1.89 -6.69
N GLN A 71 -22.49 1.65 -7.40
CA GLN A 71 -22.08 0.33 -7.90
C GLN A 71 -21.46 -0.56 -6.82
N VAL A 72 -21.11 0.02 -5.66
CA VAL A 72 -20.60 -0.74 -4.50
C VAL A 72 -21.75 -1.52 -3.85
N PRO A 73 -21.62 -2.84 -3.61
CA PRO A 73 -22.61 -3.61 -2.90
C PRO A 73 -22.97 -3.00 -1.54
N GLU A 74 -24.24 -3.11 -1.13
CA GLU A 74 -24.75 -2.45 0.09
C GLU A 74 -24.00 -2.88 1.36
N GLU A 75 -23.72 -4.17 1.50
CA GLU A 75 -22.95 -4.72 2.62
C GLU A 75 -21.52 -4.15 2.65
N TYR A 76 -20.91 -3.94 1.49
CA TYR A 76 -19.56 -3.35 1.41
C TYR A 76 -19.55 -1.86 1.72
N ARG A 77 -20.59 -1.14 1.29
CA ARG A 77 -20.79 0.27 1.65
C ARG A 77 -20.89 0.44 3.16
N LYS A 78 -21.52 -0.52 3.86
CA LYS A 78 -21.58 -0.52 5.32
C LYS A 78 -20.18 -0.58 5.94
N TYR A 79 -19.29 -1.46 5.47
CA TYR A 79 -17.92 -1.51 5.99
C TYR A 79 -17.14 -0.21 5.77
N ILE A 80 -17.32 0.44 4.61
CA ILE A 80 -16.70 1.74 4.33
C ILE A 80 -17.20 2.81 5.31
N VAL A 81 -18.52 2.87 5.56
CA VAL A 81 -19.13 3.83 6.50
C VAL A 81 -18.71 3.57 7.94
N ASP A 82 -18.73 2.31 8.37
CA ASP A 82 -18.31 1.90 9.72
C ASP A 82 -16.83 2.26 9.95
N MET A 83 -15.98 2.07 8.94
CA MET A 83 -14.55 2.42 9.01
C MET A 83 -14.32 3.93 9.04
N ARG A 84 -14.99 4.71 8.17
CA ARG A 84 -14.94 6.18 8.20
C ARG A 84 -15.38 6.74 9.55
N THR A 85 -16.43 6.16 10.15
CA THR A 85 -16.90 6.54 11.49
C THR A 85 -15.83 6.27 12.54
N SER A 86 -15.15 5.12 12.46
CA SER A 86 -14.06 4.79 13.37
C SER A 86 -12.85 5.71 13.17
N PHE A 87 -12.57 6.15 11.93
CA PHE A 87 -11.50 7.11 11.66
C PHE A 87 -11.75 8.46 12.32
N THR A 88 -13.00 8.97 12.30
CA THR A 88 -13.35 10.18 13.04
C THR A 88 -13.11 10.00 14.55
N SER A 89 -13.54 8.88 15.13
CA SER A 89 -13.26 8.58 16.54
C SER A 89 -11.76 8.50 16.86
N LEU A 90 -10.95 7.92 15.96
CA LEU A 90 -9.50 7.86 16.13
C LEU A 90 -8.86 9.24 16.04
N GLU A 91 -9.31 10.10 15.14
CA GLU A 91 -8.84 11.49 15.03
C GLU A 91 -9.11 12.27 16.32
N ASP A 92 -10.32 12.14 16.87
CA ASP A 92 -10.68 12.76 18.15
C ASP A 92 -9.79 12.24 19.30
N LEU A 93 -9.60 10.91 19.37
CA LEU A 93 -8.75 10.28 20.39
C LEU A 93 -7.27 10.68 20.28
N ILE A 94 -6.76 10.89 19.06
CA ILE A 94 -5.39 11.36 18.83
C ILE A 94 -5.27 12.84 19.23
N ALA A 95 -6.28 13.66 18.91
CA ALA A 95 -6.31 15.08 19.27
C ALA A 95 -6.40 15.31 20.79
N ASP A 96 -7.00 14.37 21.53
CA ASP A 96 -7.11 14.39 23.00
C ASP A 96 -5.79 14.03 23.73
N ILE A 97 -4.71 13.70 23.02
CA ILE A 97 -3.41 13.39 23.65
C ILE A 97 -2.65 14.68 23.92
N ASP A 98 -2.57 15.04 25.20
CA ASP A 98 -1.82 16.20 25.69
C ASP A 98 -0.31 15.96 25.73
N HIS A 99 0.47 17.05 25.72
CA HIS A 99 1.92 17.05 25.94
C HIS A 99 2.71 16.10 25.01
N VAL A 100 2.37 16.10 23.72
CA VAL A 100 3.14 15.37 22.70
C VAL A 100 4.51 16.01 22.52
N GLU A 101 5.57 15.21 22.71
CA GLU A 101 6.97 15.62 22.59
C GLU A 101 7.72 14.69 21.60
N ASP A 102 8.91 15.12 21.15
CA ASP A 102 9.81 14.34 20.29
C ASP A 102 9.21 13.85 18.95
N GLY A 103 8.15 14.51 18.45
CA GLY A 103 7.57 14.25 17.14
C GLY A 103 6.09 14.59 17.06
N GLU A 104 5.43 14.04 16.04
CA GLU A 104 3.98 14.09 15.85
C GLU A 104 3.44 12.66 15.69
N LEU A 105 2.21 12.42 16.14
CA LEU A 105 1.50 11.17 15.86
C LEU A 105 1.08 11.14 14.40
N ASP A 106 1.57 10.16 13.64
CA ASP A 106 1.17 9.95 12.25
C ASP A 106 -0.25 9.35 12.20
N THR A 107 -1.25 10.23 12.14
CA THR A 107 -2.67 9.86 12.07
C THR A 107 -2.97 8.91 10.91
N GLU A 108 -2.37 9.12 9.74
CA GLU A 108 -2.59 8.27 8.57
C GLU A 108 -2.00 6.87 8.77
N ARG A 109 -0.87 6.77 9.50
CA ARG A 109 -0.31 5.49 9.92
C ARG A 109 -1.25 4.75 10.86
N ILE A 110 -1.74 5.42 11.89
CA ILE A 110 -2.65 4.84 12.89
C ILE A 110 -3.91 4.31 12.21
N LYS A 111 -4.54 5.12 11.35
CA LYS A 111 -5.69 4.73 10.53
C LYS A 111 -5.39 3.53 9.62
N SER A 112 -4.21 3.51 8.99
CA SER A 112 -3.82 2.41 8.09
C SER A 112 -3.61 1.08 8.80
N VAL A 113 -3.01 1.12 9.99
CA VAL A 113 -2.91 -0.08 10.84
C VAL A 113 -4.30 -0.49 11.32
N PHE A 114 -5.14 0.45 11.75
CA PHE A 114 -6.50 0.16 12.21
C PHE A 114 -7.35 -0.49 11.11
N TYR A 115 -7.31 0.06 9.90
CA TYR A 115 -7.96 -0.50 8.72
C TYR A 115 -7.51 -1.94 8.49
N ALA A 116 -6.19 -2.21 8.53
CA ALA A 116 -5.64 -3.53 8.29
C ALA A 116 -6.13 -4.59 9.30
N MET A 117 -6.51 -4.16 10.51
CA MET A 117 -7.02 -5.06 11.56
C MET A 117 -8.53 -5.22 11.55
N TYR A 118 -9.28 -4.15 11.24
CA TYR A 118 -10.72 -4.09 11.50
C TYR A 118 -11.61 -3.84 10.27
N PHE A 119 -11.04 -3.67 9.08
CA PHE A 119 -11.86 -3.50 7.88
C PHE A 119 -12.61 -4.79 7.54
N GLY A 120 -13.93 -4.69 7.34
CA GLY A 120 -14.79 -5.84 7.09
C GLY A 120 -15.20 -6.62 8.35
N SER A 121 -14.78 -6.19 9.54
CA SER A 121 -15.17 -6.80 10.82
C SER A 121 -16.11 -5.88 11.63
N THR A 122 -16.64 -6.43 12.72
CA THR A 122 -17.27 -5.60 13.77
C THR A 122 -16.26 -4.59 14.29
N GLN A 123 -16.65 -3.32 14.36
CA GLN A 123 -15.77 -2.26 14.84
C GLN A 123 -15.59 -2.36 16.36
N PRO A 124 -14.35 -2.15 16.87
CA PRO A 124 -14.08 -2.15 18.30
C PRO A 124 -14.82 -1.01 19.00
N SER A 125 -15.07 -1.17 20.31
CA SER A 125 -15.66 -0.11 21.14
C SER A 125 -14.72 1.10 21.22
N LEU A 126 -15.25 2.27 21.57
CA LEU A 126 -14.43 3.48 21.74
C LEU A 126 -13.30 3.29 22.76
N LEU A 127 -13.53 2.50 23.81
CA LEU A 127 -12.49 2.14 24.79
C LEU A 127 -11.36 1.33 24.15
N ALA A 128 -11.70 0.32 23.35
CA ALA A 128 -10.69 -0.47 22.63
C ALA A 128 -9.98 0.35 21.52
N GLN A 129 -10.67 1.31 20.91
CA GLN A 129 -10.04 2.28 19.99
C GLN A 129 -9.04 3.17 20.72
N LYS A 130 -9.35 3.61 21.95
CA LYS A 130 -8.41 4.37 22.79
C LYS A 130 -7.19 3.53 23.14
N GLU A 131 -7.37 2.30 23.63
CA GLU A 131 -6.26 1.38 23.92
C GLU A 131 -5.41 1.08 22.67
N PHE A 132 -6.04 1.07 21.49
CA PHE A 132 -5.34 0.95 20.21
C PHE A 132 -4.46 2.16 19.89
N VAL A 133 -4.97 3.39 20.05
CA VAL A 133 -4.17 4.61 19.86
C VAL A 133 -3.02 4.66 20.87
N GLU A 134 -3.26 4.26 22.12
CA GLU A 134 -2.22 4.20 23.17
C GLU A 134 -1.09 3.20 22.87
N CYS A 135 -1.24 2.30 21.91
CA CYS A 135 -0.14 1.43 21.47
C CYS A 135 0.93 2.19 20.64
N PHE A 136 0.63 3.39 20.15
CA PHE A 136 1.52 4.26 19.38
C PHE A 136 2.26 5.29 20.24
N VAL A 137 2.04 5.29 21.56
CA VAL A 137 2.58 6.32 22.46
C VAL A 137 3.29 5.67 23.64
N GLU A 138 4.46 6.19 23.97
CA GLU A 138 5.15 5.94 25.22
C GLU A 138 4.97 7.14 26.15
N TYR A 139 4.44 6.92 27.35
CA TYR A 139 4.27 7.98 28.35
C TYR A 139 5.48 8.05 29.29
N LYS A 140 6.04 9.24 29.48
CA LYS A 140 7.15 9.48 30.42
C LYS A 140 6.86 10.65 31.35
N GLU A 141 7.16 10.47 32.62
CA GLU A 141 7.16 11.56 33.58
C GLU A 141 8.29 12.56 33.25
N ARG A 142 7.94 13.84 33.37
CA ARG A 142 8.78 15.01 33.13
C ARG A 142 8.57 16.02 34.25
N GLU A 143 9.48 16.96 34.35
CA GLU A 143 9.40 18.10 35.27
C GLU A 143 9.58 19.37 34.43
N ASP A 144 8.70 20.36 34.61
CA ASP A 144 8.77 21.61 33.87
C ASP A 144 9.80 22.60 34.48
N GLY A 145 9.88 23.82 33.93
CA GLY A 145 10.83 24.83 34.39
C GLY A 145 10.53 25.39 35.79
N ASP A 146 9.33 25.15 36.31
CA ASP A 146 8.87 25.60 37.62
C ASP A 146 8.95 24.48 38.68
N GLY A 147 9.29 23.25 38.27
CA GLY A 147 9.46 22.09 39.14
C GLY A 147 8.21 21.21 39.26
N ASP A 148 7.17 21.45 38.44
CA ASP A 148 5.93 20.69 38.46
C ASP A 148 6.03 19.46 37.53
N SER A 149 5.55 18.31 38.02
CA SER A 149 5.60 17.06 37.26
C SER A 149 4.44 16.94 36.27
N TYR A 150 4.73 16.54 35.03
CA TYR A 150 3.74 16.23 34.01
C TYR A 150 4.09 14.95 33.23
N THR A 151 3.11 14.34 32.58
CA THR A 151 3.31 13.16 31.73
C THR A 151 3.42 13.60 30.27
N ALA A 152 4.59 13.40 29.66
CA ALA A 152 4.80 13.62 28.23
C ALA A 152 4.42 12.38 27.41
N ALA A 153 3.76 12.60 26.28
CA ALA A 153 3.42 11.59 25.30
C ALA A 153 4.48 11.56 24.18
N ILE A 154 5.21 10.46 24.06
CA ILE A 154 6.28 10.30 23.06
C ILE A 154 5.80 9.34 21.96
N PRO A 155 5.63 9.79 20.71
CA PRO A 155 5.24 8.93 19.61
C PRO A 155 6.25 7.79 19.37
N ILE A 156 5.76 6.56 19.21
CA ILE A 156 6.56 5.39 18.89
C ILE A 156 6.67 5.26 17.37
N THR A 157 7.87 5.50 16.83
CA THR A 157 8.12 5.42 15.37
C THR A 157 8.46 4.01 14.89
N ASP A 158 8.94 3.14 15.78
CA ASP A 158 9.22 1.74 15.46
C ASP A 158 7.93 0.91 15.46
N LEU A 159 7.46 0.54 14.27
CA LEU A 159 6.24 -0.26 14.12
C LEU A 159 6.35 -1.66 14.74
N GLY A 160 7.57 -2.22 14.86
CA GLY A 160 7.77 -3.48 15.56
C GLY A 160 7.32 -3.41 17.02
N THR A 161 7.70 -2.33 17.70
CA THR A 161 7.26 -2.01 19.06
C THR A 161 5.75 -1.76 19.14
N VAL A 162 5.18 -1.02 18.20
CA VAL A 162 3.72 -0.80 18.15
C VAL A 162 2.95 -2.12 18.02
N TYR A 163 3.35 -3.00 17.10
CA TYR A 163 2.71 -4.30 16.94
C TYR A 163 2.91 -5.20 18.17
N ALA A 164 4.06 -5.12 18.84
CA ALA A 164 4.28 -5.81 20.11
C ALA A 164 3.31 -5.31 21.20
N ASN A 165 3.12 -3.99 21.32
CA ASN A 165 2.14 -3.39 22.24
C ASN A 165 0.73 -3.89 21.94
N MET A 166 0.31 -3.90 20.67
CA MET A 166 -1.01 -4.39 20.27
C MET A 166 -1.23 -5.86 20.62
N ARG A 167 -0.24 -6.73 20.35
CA ARG A 167 -0.31 -8.15 20.73
C ARG A 167 -0.47 -8.31 22.25
N GLN A 168 0.28 -7.54 23.02
CA GLN A 168 0.29 -7.65 24.48
C GLN A 168 -0.95 -7.05 25.14
N ARG A 169 -1.38 -5.86 24.71
CA ARG A 169 -2.43 -5.07 25.36
C ARG A 169 -3.82 -5.42 24.84
N LEU A 170 -3.94 -5.65 23.53
CA LEU A 170 -5.23 -5.88 22.87
C LEU A 170 -5.48 -7.37 22.55
N GLY A 171 -4.47 -8.23 22.73
CA GLY A 171 -4.56 -9.66 22.39
C GLY A 171 -4.73 -9.93 20.90
N LEU A 172 -4.31 -8.99 20.03
CA LEU A 172 -4.41 -9.15 18.58
C LEU A 172 -3.35 -10.13 18.07
N GLU A 173 -3.76 -11.12 17.27
CA GLU A 173 -2.84 -11.99 16.54
C GLU A 173 -2.42 -11.30 15.23
N ILE A 174 -1.35 -10.50 15.30
CA ILE A 174 -0.84 -9.75 14.14
C ILE A 174 0.30 -10.54 13.47
N GLY A 175 0.07 -11.00 12.23
CA GLY A 175 1.07 -11.68 11.40
C GLY A 175 1.76 -10.77 10.38
N ALA A 176 2.87 -11.23 9.80
CA ALA A 176 3.67 -10.46 8.83
C ALA A 176 2.85 -9.96 7.61
N ASP A 177 1.86 -10.73 7.17
CA ASP A 177 0.99 -10.34 6.06
C ASP A 177 0.12 -9.12 6.40
N GLN A 178 -0.35 -9.00 7.66
CA GLN A 178 -1.13 -7.86 8.12
C GLN A 178 -0.26 -6.62 8.32
N GLU A 179 0.97 -6.79 8.82
CA GLU A 179 1.96 -5.71 8.91
C GLU A 179 2.29 -5.16 7.52
N ALA A 180 2.56 -6.05 6.56
CA ALA A 180 2.78 -5.67 5.16
C ALA A 180 1.54 -5.02 4.54
N ASN A 181 0.34 -5.47 4.89
CA ASN A 181 -0.90 -4.88 4.42
C ASN A 181 -1.09 -3.46 4.94
N ALA A 182 -0.89 -3.23 6.25
CA ALA A 182 -0.95 -1.90 6.86
C ALA A 182 0.03 -0.92 6.18
N GLN A 183 1.23 -1.39 5.86
CA GLN A 183 2.22 -0.59 5.11
C GLN A 183 1.73 -0.23 3.69
N ARG A 184 1.10 -1.18 2.98
CA ARG A 184 0.53 -0.92 1.64
C ARG A 184 -0.63 0.09 1.71
N ILE A 185 -1.54 -0.08 2.67
CA ILE A 185 -2.67 0.84 2.89
C ILE A 185 -2.16 2.24 3.19
N TYR A 186 -1.19 2.39 4.09
CA TYR A 186 -0.56 3.67 4.38
C TYR A 186 0.02 4.32 3.13
N THR A 187 0.67 3.52 2.29
CA THR A 187 1.23 4.02 1.03
C THR A 187 0.12 4.56 0.11
N VAL A 188 -1.01 3.86 -0.02
CA VAL A 188 -2.15 4.31 -0.82
C VAL A 188 -2.86 5.52 -0.21
N ALA A 189 -2.99 5.57 1.11
CA ALA A 189 -3.63 6.67 1.83
C ALA A 189 -2.86 7.98 1.66
N VAL A 190 -1.55 7.95 1.94
CA VAL A 190 -0.70 9.15 1.93
C VAL A 190 -0.33 9.56 0.50
N TYR A 191 0.00 8.59 -0.35
CA TYR A 191 0.57 8.86 -1.68
C TYR A 191 -0.41 8.64 -2.84
N GLY A 192 -1.60 8.12 -2.54
CA GLY A 192 -2.63 7.80 -3.53
C GLY A 192 -2.51 6.40 -4.12
N PRO A 193 -3.56 5.93 -4.83
CA PRO A 193 -3.52 4.66 -5.53
C PRO A 193 -2.39 4.68 -6.57
N ALA A 194 -1.49 3.70 -6.52
CA ALA A 194 -0.63 3.40 -7.67
C ALA A 194 -1.56 2.90 -8.80
N VAL A 195 -2.11 3.82 -9.60
CA VAL A 195 -3.21 3.54 -10.54
C VAL A 195 -2.82 2.40 -11.50
N PRO A 196 -3.45 1.20 -11.40
CA PRO A 196 -3.40 0.22 -12.46
C PRO A 196 -4.53 0.59 -13.44
N GLY A 197 -4.21 1.20 -14.57
CA GLY A 197 -5.17 1.34 -15.69
C GLY A 197 -5.52 2.75 -16.16
N GLY A 198 -4.53 3.56 -16.54
CA GLY A 198 -4.68 4.66 -17.49
C GLY A 198 -3.79 4.47 -18.72
N MET A 199 -4.27 3.75 -19.74
CA MET A 199 -3.62 3.54 -21.06
C MET A 199 -3.79 4.79 -21.96
N ALA A 200 -3.05 5.14 -23.02
CA ALA A 200 -1.72 4.91 -23.62
C ALA A 200 -1.46 6.18 -24.50
N ALA A 201 -0.25 6.70 -24.66
CA ALA A 201 0.63 6.34 -25.79
C ALA A 201 2.13 6.39 -25.39
N GLY A 202 2.90 5.51 -26.03
CA GLY A 202 4.37 5.38 -25.93
C GLY A 202 4.83 4.48 -24.78
N SER A 203 4.78 3.16 -24.99
CA SER A 203 4.96 2.06 -24.03
C SER A 203 5.92 2.31 -22.86
N ALA A 204 5.33 2.40 -21.67
CA ALA A 204 5.96 2.09 -20.39
C ALA A 204 5.13 0.96 -19.76
N MET A 205 5.69 -0.25 -19.71
CA MET A 205 5.38 -1.32 -18.74
C MET A 205 3.88 -1.65 -18.50
N GLY A 206 3.07 -1.62 -19.57
CA GLY A 206 1.61 -1.77 -19.54
C GLY A 206 1.07 -3.21 -19.63
N ASP A 207 1.93 -4.21 -19.42
CA ASP A 207 1.64 -5.66 -19.46
C ASP A 207 1.67 -6.33 -18.06
N GLY A 208 1.72 -5.54 -16.98
CA GLY A 208 1.84 -6.04 -15.60
C GLY A 208 3.27 -5.97 -15.03
N SER A 209 4.23 -5.61 -15.87
CA SER A 209 5.64 -5.51 -15.51
C SER A 209 5.95 -4.36 -14.53
N TYR A 210 5.19 -3.25 -14.54
CA TYR A 210 5.32 -2.22 -13.49
C TYR A 210 4.94 -2.75 -12.10
N GLN A 211 3.89 -3.58 -12.00
CA GLN A 211 3.49 -4.18 -10.72
C GLN A 211 4.59 -5.13 -10.20
N ALA A 212 5.20 -5.91 -11.10
CA ALA A 212 6.34 -6.77 -10.75
C ALA A 212 7.54 -5.92 -10.27
N LEU A 213 7.83 -4.82 -10.96
CA LEU A 213 8.88 -3.87 -10.59
C LEU A 213 8.63 -3.27 -9.20
N LEU A 214 7.43 -2.75 -8.94
CA LEU A 214 7.08 -2.15 -7.66
C LEU A 214 7.06 -3.18 -6.53
N THR A 215 6.57 -4.39 -6.80
CA THR A 215 6.59 -5.51 -5.84
C THR A 215 8.02 -5.88 -5.46
N GLU A 216 8.94 -5.89 -6.42
CA GLU A 216 10.35 -6.11 -6.14
C GLU A 216 10.97 -4.93 -5.38
N ALA A 217 10.69 -3.70 -5.81
CA ALA A 217 11.26 -2.48 -5.25
C ALA A 217 10.92 -2.29 -3.77
N THR A 218 9.67 -2.57 -3.39
CA THR A 218 9.16 -2.34 -2.03
C THR A 218 9.72 -3.30 -0.98
N LYS A 219 10.29 -4.45 -1.37
CA LYS A 219 10.93 -5.43 -0.46
C LYS A 219 12.08 -4.85 0.36
N TYR A 220 12.69 -3.77 -0.14
CA TYR A 220 13.92 -3.21 0.42
C TYR A 220 13.71 -1.90 1.16
N ILE A 221 12.45 -1.44 1.29
CA ILE A 221 12.14 -0.25 2.08
C ILE A 221 12.67 -0.43 3.51
N GLY A 222 13.34 0.59 4.04
CA GLY A 222 13.98 0.57 5.36
C GLY A 222 15.42 0.04 5.36
N PHE A 223 15.92 -0.54 4.27
CA PHE A 223 17.33 -0.94 4.19
C PHE A 223 18.24 0.31 4.22
N PRO A 224 19.42 0.24 4.87
CA PRO A 224 20.35 1.38 4.93
C PRO A 224 21.05 1.58 3.59
N TYR A 225 21.43 2.82 3.29
CA TYR A 225 22.27 3.11 2.13
C TYR A 225 23.66 2.47 2.29
N GLN A 226 24.17 1.81 1.24
CA GLN A 226 25.52 1.27 1.20
C GLN A 226 26.19 1.59 -0.13
N TRP A 227 27.23 2.42 -0.08
CA TRP A 227 27.96 2.84 -1.27
C TRP A 227 28.56 1.64 -2.02
N GLY A 228 28.23 1.50 -3.30
CA GLY A 228 28.65 0.35 -4.12
C GLY A 228 27.78 -0.91 -3.94
N GLY A 229 26.87 -0.92 -2.97
CA GLY A 229 25.95 -2.02 -2.72
C GLY A 229 25.01 -2.23 -3.92
N SER A 230 24.72 -3.50 -4.23
CA SER A 230 23.88 -3.83 -5.39
C SER A 230 23.11 -5.14 -5.24
N ASN A 231 22.91 -5.62 -4.01
CA ASN A 231 22.15 -6.83 -3.69
C ASN A 231 21.72 -6.80 -2.21
N PRO A 232 20.71 -7.62 -1.81
CA PRO A 232 20.17 -7.57 -0.45
C PRO A 232 21.20 -7.85 0.65
N GLN A 233 22.24 -8.64 0.38
CA GLN A 233 23.28 -8.98 1.37
C GLN A 233 24.22 -7.80 1.66
N THR A 234 24.48 -6.95 0.66
CA THR A 234 25.31 -5.74 0.81
C THR A 234 24.49 -4.48 1.05
N SER A 235 23.16 -4.59 1.06
CA SER A 235 22.26 -3.48 0.74
C SER A 235 22.62 -2.82 -0.60
N PHE A 236 22.20 -1.57 -0.80
CA PHE A 236 22.21 -0.91 -2.09
C PHE A 236 22.77 0.51 -2.02
N ASP A 237 23.36 0.97 -3.12
CA ASP A 237 23.38 2.39 -3.47
C ASP A 237 22.21 2.72 -4.43
N CYS A 238 22.03 4.00 -4.75
CA CYS A 238 20.94 4.46 -5.62
C CYS A 238 20.87 3.73 -6.97
N SER A 239 22.02 3.53 -7.61
CA SER A 239 22.09 2.88 -8.92
C SER A 239 22.03 1.36 -8.83
N GLY A 240 22.68 0.77 -7.82
CA GLY A 240 22.64 -0.66 -7.53
C GLY A 240 21.23 -1.14 -7.20
N TYR A 241 20.46 -0.32 -6.47
CA TYR A 241 19.04 -0.55 -6.20
C TYR A 241 18.23 -0.62 -7.50
N ILE A 242 18.33 0.39 -8.37
CA ILE A 242 17.59 0.42 -9.64
C ILE A 242 17.98 -0.76 -10.55
N CYS A 243 19.28 -1.02 -10.73
CA CYS A 243 19.76 -2.19 -11.49
C CYS A 243 19.16 -3.50 -10.96
N TRP A 244 19.14 -3.66 -9.64
CA TRP A 244 18.62 -4.85 -8.99
C TRP A 244 17.11 -5.04 -9.22
N ILE A 245 16.29 -4.02 -8.92
CA ILE A 245 14.82 -4.16 -8.99
C ILE A 245 14.32 -4.35 -10.43
N TYR A 246 14.95 -3.72 -11.42
CA TYR A 246 14.60 -3.92 -12.83
C TYR A 246 14.95 -5.33 -13.29
N THR A 247 16.10 -5.84 -12.87
CA THR A 247 16.56 -7.18 -13.23
C THR A 247 15.74 -8.27 -12.53
N GLN A 248 15.55 -8.17 -11.21
CA GLN A 248 14.86 -9.20 -10.43
C GLN A 248 13.35 -9.24 -10.67
N SER A 249 12.73 -8.11 -11.02
CA SER A 249 11.32 -8.12 -11.45
C SER A 249 11.10 -8.75 -12.82
N GLY A 250 12.16 -9.03 -13.59
CA GLY A 250 12.07 -9.52 -14.97
C GLY A 250 11.65 -8.45 -15.99
N THR A 251 11.58 -7.20 -15.54
CA THR A 251 11.15 -6.02 -16.30
C THR A 251 12.14 -5.63 -17.39
N TYR A 252 13.43 -5.56 -17.03
CA TYR A 252 14.50 -5.11 -17.92
C TYR A 252 15.81 -5.64 -17.38
N GLN A 253 16.61 -6.28 -18.23
CA GLN A 253 17.93 -6.73 -17.82
C GLN A 253 18.86 -5.52 -17.70
N LEU A 254 19.06 -5.03 -16.47
CA LEU A 254 19.88 -3.86 -16.18
C LEU A 254 21.10 -4.27 -15.33
N PRO A 255 22.24 -4.66 -15.97
CA PRO A 255 23.47 -4.94 -15.25
C PRO A 255 23.90 -3.75 -14.38
N ARG A 256 24.64 -4.03 -13.31
CA ARG A 256 25.16 -2.99 -12.41
C ARG A 256 25.91 -1.92 -13.20
N THR A 257 25.45 -0.68 -13.10
CA THR A 257 26.08 0.51 -13.68
C THR A 257 25.75 1.76 -12.87
N SER A 258 26.48 2.85 -13.04
CA SER A 258 26.27 4.10 -12.27
C SER A 258 24.94 4.77 -12.62
N ALA A 259 24.48 5.73 -11.81
CA ALA A 259 23.29 6.52 -12.15
C ALA A 259 23.41 7.22 -13.52
N GLN A 260 24.60 7.72 -13.85
CA GLN A 260 24.91 8.23 -15.20
C GLN A 260 24.81 7.14 -16.26
N GLY A 261 25.37 5.95 -16.01
CA GLY A 261 25.29 4.85 -16.96
C GLY A 261 23.87 4.33 -17.21
N ILE A 262 22.96 4.43 -16.21
CA ILE A 262 21.53 4.18 -16.42
C ILE A 262 20.94 5.29 -17.29
N PHE A 263 21.22 6.56 -16.96
CA PHE A 263 20.72 7.71 -17.72
C PHE A 263 21.12 7.67 -19.20
N ASP A 264 22.37 7.29 -19.51
CA ASP A 264 22.89 7.20 -20.88
C ASP A 264 22.18 6.16 -21.75
N GLN A 265 21.46 5.22 -21.12
CA GLN A 265 20.63 4.21 -21.80
C GLN A 265 19.17 4.67 -21.97
N CYS A 266 18.76 5.75 -21.30
CA CYS A 266 17.37 6.21 -21.30
C CYS A 266 17.09 7.24 -22.39
N ALA A 267 15.82 7.30 -22.81
CA ALA A 267 15.28 8.46 -23.49
C ALA A 267 14.78 9.49 -22.46
N VAL A 268 15.24 10.74 -22.56
CA VAL A 268 14.74 11.83 -21.73
C VAL A 268 13.28 12.13 -22.09
N ILE A 269 12.44 12.32 -21.08
CA ILE A 269 11.01 12.62 -21.25
C ILE A 269 10.64 13.91 -20.54
N ALA A 270 9.61 14.59 -21.03
CA ALA A 270 9.05 15.74 -20.35
C ALA A 270 8.43 15.33 -19.00
N ARG A 271 8.45 16.21 -18.00
CA ARG A 271 7.90 15.92 -16.66
C ARG A 271 6.42 15.57 -16.74
N GLU A 272 5.69 16.21 -17.64
CA GLU A 272 4.26 16.01 -17.86
C GLU A 272 3.95 14.65 -18.52
N GLU A 273 4.97 14.02 -19.13
CA GLU A 273 4.89 12.71 -19.77
C GLU A 273 5.41 11.58 -18.88
N ALA A 274 5.95 11.92 -17.71
CA ALA A 274 6.47 10.96 -16.74
C ALA A 274 5.34 10.08 -16.21
N LYS A 275 5.59 8.77 -16.22
CA LYS A 275 4.66 7.73 -15.79
C LYS A 275 5.34 6.83 -14.75
N PRO A 276 4.57 6.23 -13.83
CA PRO A 276 5.12 5.23 -12.93
C PRO A 276 5.89 4.15 -13.69
N GLY A 277 7.09 3.82 -13.22
CA GLY A 277 8.02 2.94 -13.94
C GLY A 277 9.11 3.66 -14.73
N ASP A 278 8.98 4.98 -14.91
CA ASP A 278 10.08 5.83 -15.39
C ASP A 278 11.10 6.08 -14.28
N LEU A 279 12.24 6.61 -14.66
CA LEU A 279 13.30 6.99 -13.74
C LEU A 279 13.35 8.51 -13.60
N VAL A 280 13.61 8.98 -12.39
CA VAL A 280 13.92 10.37 -12.09
C VAL A 280 15.38 10.48 -11.69
N PHE A 281 16.09 11.43 -12.30
CA PHE A 281 17.51 11.64 -12.12
C PHE A 281 17.76 12.99 -11.47
N PHE A 282 18.83 13.05 -10.69
CA PHE A 282 19.26 14.24 -9.97
C PHE A 282 20.76 14.47 -10.15
N THR A 283 21.17 15.72 -9.98
CA THR A 283 22.54 16.21 -10.09
C THR A 283 22.99 16.80 -8.76
N LYS A 284 24.31 16.85 -8.52
CA LYS A 284 24.95 17.53 -7.36
C LYS A 284 24.50 17.06 -5.97
N THR A 285 23.91 15.88 -5.85
CA THR A 285 23.53 15.28 -4.55
C THR A 285 24.75 14.80 -3.75
N TYR A 286 25.89 14.62 -4.41
CA TYR A 286 27.23 14.47 -3.82
C TYR A 286 28.28 14.91 -4.84
N ALA A 287 29.55 14.97 -4.43
CA ALA A 287 30.66 15.27 -5.32
C ALA A 287 30.86 14.16 -6.36
N SER A 288 30.41 14.42 -7.59
CA SER A 288 30.53 13.50 -8.72
C SER A 288 31.26 14.15 -9.89
N SER A 289 32.00 13.36 -10.66
CA SER A 289 32.61 13.77 -11.93
C SER A 289 31.62 13.70 -13.11
N THR A 290 30.43 13.13 -12.91
CA THR A 290 29.37 13.04 -13.92
C THR A 290 28.18 13.93 -13.55
N PRO A 291 27.43 14.44 -14.55
CA PRO A 291 26.25 15.29 -14.30
C PRO A 291 25.21 14.62 -13.41
N VAL A 292 24.89 13.35 -13.66
CA VAL A 292 23.94 12.60 -12.84
C VAL A 292 24.68 12.04 -11.62
N SER A 293 24.16 12.35 -10.44
CA SER A 293 24.67 11.84 -9.16
C SER A 293 23.66 10.91 -8.47
N HIS A 294 22.36 11.00 -8.75
CA HIS A 294 21.36 10.15 -8.10
C HIS A 294 20.22 9.75 -9.04
N VAL A 295 19.55 8.65 -8.73
CA VAL A 295 18.44 8.09 -9.49
C VAL A 295 17.40 7.48 -8.55
N GLY A 296 16.13 7.58 -8.94
CA GLY A 296 14.99 6.93 -8.28
C GLY A 296 13.99 6.41 -9.29
N LEU A 297 13.17 5.45 -8.86
CA LEU A 297 12.01 4.95 -9.60
C LEU A 297 10.86 5.92 -9.40
N TYR A 298 10.36 6.55 -10.47
CA TYR A 298 9.16 7.36 -10.40
C TYR A 298 7.94 6.47 -10.17
N VAL A 299 7.12 6.80 -9.18
CA VAL A 299 5.93 6.01 -8.79
C VAL A 299 4.61 6.77 -8.98
N GLY A 300 4.66 7.95 -9.59
CA GLY A 300 3.50 8.84 -9.76
C GLY A 300 3.37 9.87 -8.64
N GLY A 301 2.47 10.84 -8.81
CA GLY A 301 2.15 11.83 -7.76
C GLY A 301 3.35 12.68 -7.30
N ASN A 302 4.31 12.94 -8.20
CA ASN A 302 5.59 13.59 -7.87
C ASN A 302 6.38 12.87 -6.76
N GLN A 303 6.19 11.56 -6.60
CA GLN A 303 6.94 10.71 -5.70
C GLN A 303 7.93 9.83 -6.46
N MET A 304 9.06 9.55 -5.82
CA MET A 304 9.95 8.47 -6.22
C MET A 304 10.14 7.47 -5.09
N LEU A 305 10.39 6.22 -5.46
CA LEU A 305 11.00 5.22 -4.58
C LEU A 305 12.49 5.12 -4.93
N HIS A 306 13.36 5.35 -3.95
CA HIS A 306 14.80 5.35 -4.19
C HIS A 306 15.57 4.76 -3.01
N CYS A 307 16.80 4.35 -3.27
CA CYS A 307 17.75 4.10 -2.20
C CYS A 307 18.31 5.44 -1.70
N GLY A 308 17.56 6.06 -0.79
CA GLY A 308 18.05 7.08 0.14
C GLY A 308 18.70 6.40 1.34
N ASP A 309 18.77 7.11 2.46
CA ASP A 309 19.20 6.52 3.73
C ASP A 309 18.13 6.80 4.81
N PRO A 310 17.20 5.86 5.05
CA PRO A 310 17.08 4.53 4.43
C PRO A 310 16.42 4.54 3.03
N ILE A 311 16.35 3.37 2.38
CA ILE A 311 15.54 3.16 1.17
C ILE A 311 14.07 3.49 1.47
N GLY A 312 13.45 4.34 0.64
CA GLY A 312 12.10 4.79 0.88
C GLY A 312 11.56 5.74 -0.18
N TYR A 313 10.35 6.24 0.07
CA TYR A 313 9.69 7.21 -0.78
C TYR A 313 10.20 8.62 -0.50
N ALA A 314 10.24 9.45 -1.54
CA ALA A 314 10.55 10.86 -1.41
C ALA A 314 9.73 11.71 -2.39
N ASN A 315 9.28 12.86 -1.90
CA ASN A 315 8.63 13.87 -2.72
C ASN A 315 9.66 14.63 -3.57
N ILE A 316 9.55 14.51 -4.89
CA ILE A 316 10.43 15.14 -5.88
C ILE A 316 10.33 16.67 -5.84
N ASP A 317 9.20 17.22 -5.38
CA ASP A 317 8.98 18.67 -5.30
C ASP A 317 9.47 19.28 -3.97
N SER A 318 10.03 18.48 -3.05
CA SER A 318 10.70 19.02 -1.87
C SER A 318 11.81 20.00 -2.27
N ASN A 319 12.10 21.00 -1.43
CA ASN A 319 13.12 22.00 -1.76
C ASN A 319 14.48 21.38 -2.13
N TYR A 320 14.86 20.31 -1.44
CA TYR A 320 16.07 19.56 -1.75
C TYR A 320 15.97 18.89 -3.13
N TRP A 321 14.97 18.05 -3.39
CA TRP A 321 14.88 17.32 -4.65
C TRP A 321 14.62 18.22 -5.85
N ARG A 322 13.85 19.30 -5.67
CA ARG A 322 13.61 20.31 -6.71
C ARG A 322 14.88 21.06 -7.10
N SER A 323 15.77 21.37 -6.15
CA SER A 323 17.04 22.05 -6.44
C SER A 323 18.09 21.14 -7.08
N HIS A 324 17.94 19.83 -6.95
CA HIS A 324 18.83 18.82 -7.53
C HIS A 324 18.23 18.13 -8.77
N PHE A 325 16.98 18.44 -9.13
CA PHE A 325 16.29 17.80 -10.25
C PHE A 325 17.09 17.95 -11.54
N TYR A 326 17.29 16.84 -12.24
CA TYR A 326 17.99 16.81 -13.51
C TYR A 326 17.04 16.49 -14.66
N ALA A 327 16.42 15.31 -14.65
CA ALA A 327 15.51 14.89 -15.71
C ALA A 327 14.61 13.73 -15.27
N PHE A 328 13.46 13.59 -15.93
CA PHE A 328 12.80 12.29 -16.04
C PHE A 328 13.32 11.58 -17.30
N ALA A 329 13.50 10.26 -17.23
CA ALA A 329 13.88 9.47 -18.39
C ALA A 329 13.27 8.07 -18.33
N ARG A 330 13.09 7.47 -19.51
CA ARG A 330 12.49 6.14 -19.69
C ARG A 330 13.51 5.21 -20.32
N LEU A 331 13.68 4.02 -19.76
CA LEU A 331 14.44 2.95 -20.40
C LEU A 331 13.73 2.50 -21.70
N PRO A 332 14.47 2.13 -22.76
CA PRO A 332 13.86 1.61 -23.97
C PRO A 332 13.07 0.34 -23.65
N ALA A 333 12.08 0.02 -24.50
CA ALA A 333 11.40 -1.27 -24.41
C ALA A 333 12.44 -2.41 -24.51
N ALA A 334 12.28 -3.42 -23.64
CA ALA A 334 13.08 -4.65 -23.68
C ALA A 334 12.81 -5.45 -24.96
#